data_AF-A0A520QXJ2-F1
#
_entry.id   AF-A0A520QXJ2-F1
#
_cell.length_a   1.000
_cell.length_b   1.000
_cell.length_c   1.000
_cell.angle_alpha   90.00
_cell.angle_beta   90.00
_cell.angle_gamma   90.00
#
_symmetry.space_group_name_H-M   'P 1'
#
loop_
_entity.id
_entity.type
_entity.pdbx_description
1 polymer ?
#
loop_
_entity_poly.entity_id
_entity_poly.type
_entity_poly.pdbx_seq_one_letter_code
_entity_poly.pdbx_strand_id
1 'polypeptide(L)'
;MGLRVEERSIDTTAGVRKAWILSPTERVRVGRDRLERYRREGPTTAPLDLEMLAAVRRTGDESQLVVFCGRDASGDGSWGFEEGLGEEEAHELGYHLVCEQLPVYRRLVAAGVYALLHVDFGPLEVDAYQHGTRRLLEELERGSIPEVGSDPDGLSILQADRWILHNLCFFFTLPLQDVTQTILRRQLPLLESRVPHLRELTASLPAAAID
;
A
#
# COMPACT_ATOMS: atom_id res chain seq x y z
N MET A 1 -11.45 7.13 14.27
CA MET A 1 -10.86 6.17 13.33
C MET A 1 -9.76 5.43 14.05
N GLY A 2 -9.77 4.11 13.94
CA GLY A 2 -8.81 3.23 14.59
C GLY A 2 -8.55 2.01 13.71
N LEU A 3 -7.42 1.34 13.95
CA LEU A 3 -7.07 0.06 13.33
C LEU A 3 -7.02 -1.04 14.38
N ARG A 4 -7.70 -2.15 14.09
CA ARG A 4 -7.43 -3.43 14.73
C ARG A 4 -6.22 -4.05 14.05
N VAL A 5 -5.28 -4.51 14.86
CA VAL A 5 -4.04 -5.16 14.42
C VAL A 5 -4.07 -6.60 14.92
N GLU A 6 -3.87 -7.56 14.03
CA GLU A 6 -3.84 -8.99 14.36
C GLU A 6 -2.61 -9.64 13.73
N GLU A 7 -1.85 -10.39 14.53
CA GLU A 7 -0.80 -11.28 14.01
C GLU A 7 -1.46 -12.56 13.50
N ARG A 8 -1.10 -12.99 12.28
CA ARG A 8 -1.55 -14.25 11.72
C ARG A 8 -0.37 -15.06 11.16
N SER A 9 -0.33 -16.33 11.52
CA SER A 9 0.57 -17.31 10.91
C SER A 9 0.02 -17.78 9.57
N ILE A 10 0.86 -17.79 8.54
CA ILE A 10 0.59 -18.27 7.20
C ILE A 10 1.51 -19.44 6.90
N ASP A 11 0.92 -20.61 6.67
CA ASP A 11 1.66 -21.79 6.24
C ASP A 11 2.05 -21.67 4.76
N THR A 12 3.35 -21.51 4.47
CA THR A 12 3.88 -21.46 3.11
C THR A 12 4.58 -22.75 2.72
N THR A 13 4.89 -22.91 1.44
CA THR A 13 5.75 -24.01 0.96
C THR A 13 7.16 -23.98 1.52
N ALA A 14 7.63 -22.84 2.05
CA ALA A 14 8.94 -22.64 2.67
C ALA A 14 8.86 -22.45 4.20
N GLY A 15 7.77 -22.91 4.83
CA GLY A 15 7.54 -22.82 6.26
C GLY A 15 6.58 -21.71 6.68
N VAL A 16 6.33 -21.60 7.98
CA VAL A 16 5.39 -20.62 8.55
C VAL A 16 5.97 -19.21 8.41
N ARG A 17 5.11 -18.24 8.07
CA ARG A 17 5.41 -16.80 8.08
C ARG A 17 4.39 -16.05 8.91
N LYS A 18 4.80 -14.93 9.48
CA LYS A 18 3.89 -14.01 10.17
C LYS A 18 3.41 -12.94 9.20
N ALA A 19 2.14 -12.58 9.33
CA ALA A 19 1.53 -11.45 8.66
C ALA A 19 0.78 -10.59 9.66
N TRP A 20 0.83 -9.28 9.47
CA TRP A 20 0.07 -8.31 10.23
C TRP A 20 -1.17 -7.92 9.45
N ILE A 21 -2.33 -8.29 10.00
CA ILE A 21 -3.64 -7.98 9.44
C ILE A 21 -4.14 -6.69 10.08
N LEU A 22 -4.41 -5.69 9.25
CA LEU A 22 -4.88 -4.37 9.65
C LEU A 22 -6.32 -4.20 9.14
N SER A 23 -7.26 -4.02 10.06
CA SER A 23 -8.67 -3.82 9.75
C SER A 23 -9.17 -2.53 10.38
N PRO A 24 -9.84 -1.64 9.64
CA PRO A 24 -10.52 -0.50 10.23
C PRO A 24 -11.53 -0.94 11.30
N THR A 25 -11.57 -0.22 12.42
CA THR A 25 -12.55 -0.45 13.50
C THR A 25 -13.88 0.28 13.27
N GLU A 26 -13.93 1.16 12.27
CA GLU A 26 -15.06 1.98 11.89
C GLU A 26 -15.26 1.88 10.37
N ARG A 27 -16.47 2.15 9.89
CA ARG A 27 -16.73 2.24 8.44
C ARG A 27 -16.09 3.52 7.89
N VAL A 28 -15.12 3.34 7.01
CA VAL A 28 -14.46 4.37 6.22
C VAL A 28 -15.06 4.36 4.83
N ARG A 29 -15.57 5.51 4.39
CA ARG A 29 -16.01 5.74 3.02
C ARG A 29 -15.27 6.91 2.44
N VAL A 30 -14.78 6.73 1.22
CA VAL A 30 -14.03 7.75 0.50
C VAL A 30 -14.76 8.05 -0.80
N GLY A 31 -15.14 9.31 -1.00
CA GLY A 31 -15.82 9.72 -2.22
C GLY A 31 -15.53 11.16 -2.60
N ARG A 32 -16.56 11.86 -3.06
CA ARG A 32 -16.40 13.15 -3.77
C ARG A 32 -15.75 14.21 -2.91
N ASP A 33 -16.09 14.29 -1.63
CA ASP A 33 -15.51 15.29 -0.73
C ASP A 33 -13.98 15.16 -0.64
N ARG A 34 -13.47 13.92 -0.62
CA ARG A 34 -12.03 13.65 -0.60
C ARG A 34 -11.39 13.91 -1.94
N LEU A 35 -12.06 13.56 -3.03
CA LEU A 35 -11.62 13.86 -4.40
C LEU A 35 -11.50 15.36 -4.63
N GLU A 36 -12.52 16.14 -4.27
CA GLU A 36 -12.52 17.61 -4.38
C GLU A 36 -11.44 18.26 -3.52
N ARG A 37 -11.16 17.69 -2.35
CA ARG A 37 -10.01 18.13 -1.55
C ARG A 37 -8.70 17.89 -2.29
N TYR A 38 -8.49 16.70 -2.87
CA TYR A 38 -7.28 16.43 -3.65
C TYR A 38 -7.13 17.34 -4.87
N ARG A 39 -8.23 17.65 -5.57
CA ARG A 39 -8.21 18.59 -6.71
C ARG A 39 -7.76 19.99 -6.30
N ARG A 40 -8.10 20.44 -5.08
CA ARG A 40 -7.76 21.77 -4.57
C ARG A 40 -6.39 21.85 -3.93
N GLU A 41 -6.03 20.83 -3.14
CA GLU A 41 -4.91 20.88 -2.20
C GLU A 41 -3.80 19.85 -2.53
N GLY A 42 -4.09 18.90 -3.42
CA GLY A 42 -3.26 17.74 -3.67
C GLY A 42 -3.46 16.60 -2.65
N PRO A 43 -2.85 15.44 -2.87
CA PRO A 43 -2.86 14.31 -1.93
C PRO A 43 -2.15 14.66 -0.62
N THR A 44 -2.73 14.30 0.52
CA THR A 44 -2.16 14.55 1.86
C THR A 44 -2.34 13.30 2.72
N THR A 45 -1.28 12.78 3.34
CA THR A 45 -1.32 11.49 4.05
C THR A 45 -2.55 11.34 4.97
N ALA A 46 -3.29 10.24 4.82
CA ALA A 46 -4.47 9.97 5.63
C ALA A 46 -4.09 9.65 7.09
N PRO A 47 -4.96 9.99 8.05
CA PRO A 47 -4.82 9.50 9.42
C PRO A 47 -4.75 7.97 9.50
N LEU A 48 -5.48 7.25 8.64
CA LEU A 48 -5.48 5.78 8.60
C LEU A 48 -4.11 5.22 8.23
N ASP A 49 -3.43 5.84 7.27
CA ASP A 49 -2.12 5.38 6.81
C ASP A 49 -1.04 5.66 7.86
N LEU A 50 -1.15 6.77 8.59
CA LEU A 50 -0.30 7.05 9.75
C LEU A 50 -0.53 6.06 10.88
N GLU A 51 -1.77 5.66 11.13
CA GLU A 51 -2.10 4.61 12.10
C GLU A 51 -1.54 3.25 11.68
N MET A 52 -1.61 2.91 10.40
CA MET A 52 -1.01 1.70 9.83
C MET A 52 0.52 1.70 10.06
N LEU A 53 1.19 2.80 9.74
CA LEU A 53 2.63 2.95 9.97
C LEU A 53 2.98 2.83 11.45
N ALA A 54 2.22 3.49 12.32
CA ALA A 54 2.43 3.41 13.76
C ALA A 54 2.19 1.99 14.31
N ALA A 55 1.18 1.27 13.79
CA ALA A 55 0.93 -0.13 14.13
C ALA A 55 2.11 -1.02 13.76
N VAL A 56 2.58 -0.93 12.51
CA VAL A 56 3.73 -1.68 12.02
C VAL A 56 4.98 -1.39 12.86
N ARG A 57 5.30 -0.12 13.11
CA ARG A 57 6.47 0.26 13.94
C ARG A 57 6.42 -0.32 15.36
N ARG A 58 5.23 -0.49 15.96
CA ARG A 58 5.09 -1.06 17.32
C ARG A 58 5.40 -2.56 17.40
N THR A 59 5.30 -3.28 16.29
CA THR A 59 5.53 -4.73 16.29
C THR A 59 7.01 -5.08 16.41
N GLY A 60 7.91 -4.22 15.90
CA GLY A 60 9.35 -4.37 16.05
C GLY A 60 9.99 -5.52 15.26
N ASP A 61 9.22 -6.27 14.47
CA ASP A 61 9.73 -7.38 13.67
C ASP A 61 10.40 -6.87 12.38
N GLU A 62 11.55 -7.43 12.00
CA GLU A 62 12.11 -7.20 10.67
C GLU A 62 11.47 -8.17 9.64
N SER A 63 11.28 -7.72 8.40
CA SER A 63 10.75 -8.54 7.29
C SER A 63 9.29 -8.97 7.49
N GLN A 64 8.38 -8.02 7.31
CA GLN A 64 6.95 -8.20 7.59
C GLN A 64 6.10 -8.26 6.33
N LEU A 65 5.07 -9.11 6.36
CA LEU A 65 3.94 -9.05 5.44
C LEU A 65 2.83 -8.22 6.10
N VAL A 66 2.31 -7.20 5.41
CA VAL A 66 1.18 -6.40 5.90
C VAL A 66 -0.01 -6.58 4.96
N VAL A 67 -1.17 -6.86 5.55
CA VAL A 67 -2.44 -7.00 4.82
C VAL A 67 -3.45 -6.02 5.39
N PHE A 68 -3.90 -5.08 4.56
CA PHE A 68 -5.02 -4.19 4.87
C PHE A 68 -6.32 -4.82 4.37
N CYS A 69 -7.28 -4.98 5.28
CA CYS A 69 -8.58 -5.56 4.99
C CYS A 69 -9.64 -4.48 4.81
N GLY A 70 -10.32 -4.51 3.66
CA GLY A 70 -11.48 -3.66 3.42
C GLY A 70 -12.74 -4.06 4.17
N ARG A 71 -12.72 -5.19 4.89
CA ARG A 71 -13.80 -5.68 5.75
C ARG A 71 -13.38 -5.76 7.20
N ASP A 72 -14.33 -5.56 8.11
CA ASP A 72 -14.15 -5.78 9.53
C ASP A 72 -14.33 -7.27 9.92
N ALA A 73 -14.21 -7.56 11.21
CA ALA A 73 -14.34 -8.91 11.76
C ALA A 73 -15.76 -9.51 11.62
N SER A 74 -16.80 -8.70 11.37
CA SER A 74 -18.15 -9.16 11.02
C SER A 74 -18.32 -9.49 9.54
N GLY A 75 -17.32 -9.20 8.70
CA GLY A 75 -17.39 -9.37 7.25
C GLY A 75 -18.08 -8.22 6.52
N ASP A 76 -18.45 -7.16 7.24
CA ASP A 76 -19.02 -5.94 6.66
C ASP A 76 -17.90 -5.08 6.08
N GLY A 77 -18.17 -4.43 4.94
CA GLY A 77 -17.22 -3.51 4.30
C GLY A 77 -16.90 -2.34 5.21
N SER A 78 -15.74 -2.38 5.85
CA SER A 78 -15.24 -1.33 6.75
C SER A 78 -14.43 -0.28 6.00
N TRP A 79 -14.00 -0.55 4.76
CA TRP A 79 -13.40 0.42 3.86
C TRP A 79 -14.01 0.28 2.47
N GLY A 80 -14.21 1.39 1.76
CA GLY A 80 -14.69 1.38 0.37
C GLY A 80 -14.98 2.77 -0.15
N PHE A 81 -15.39 2.86 -1.41
CA PHE A 81 -15.85 4.11 -1.99
C PHE A 81 -17.29 4.43 -1.57
N GLU A 82 -17.63 5.71 -1.60
CA GLU A 82 -19.03 6.14 -1.44
C GLU A 82 -19.88 5.63 -2.60
N GLU A 83 -21.15 5.31 -2.31
CA GLU A 83 -22.08 4.87 -3.33
C GLU A 83 -22.34 5.98 -4.36
N GLY A 84 -22.50 5.58 -5.61
CA GLY A 84 -22.82 6.50 -6.71
C GLY A 84 -21.63 7.31 -7.24
N LEU A 85 -20.40 6.98 -6.86
CA LEU A 85 -19.19 7.51 -7.52
C LEU A 85 -19.14 7.00 -8.98
N GLY A 86 -18.98 7.91 -9.93
CA GLY A 86 -18.81 7.53 -11.34
C GLY A 86 -17.46 6.85 -11.59
N GLU A 87 -17.33 6.13 -12.70
CA GLU A 87 -16.09 5.44 -13.06
C GLU A 87 -14.90 6.40 -13.18
N GLU A 88 -15.08 7.52 -13.90
CA GLU A 88 -14.03 8.53 -14.06
C GLU A 88 -13.62 9.16 -12.71
N GLU A 89 -14.59 9.47 -11.85
CA GLU A 89 -14.34 9.98 -10.49
C GLU A 89 -13.59 8.93 -9.65
N ALA A 90 -13.94 7.65 -9.78
CA ALA A 90 -13.29 6.56 -9.08
C ALA A 90 -11.85 6.37 -9.54
N HIS A 91 -11.56 6.43 -10.84
CA HIS A 91 -10.20 6.32 -11.37
C HIS A 91 -9.33 7.49 -10.92
N GLU A 92 -9.85 8.71 -10.96
CA GLU A 92 -9.13 9.90 -10.49
C GLU A 92 -8.88 9.80 -8.98
N LEU A 93 -9.88 9.39 -8.20
CA LEU A 93 -9.74 9.17 -6.77
C LEU A 93 -8.70 8.08 -6.48
N GLY A 94 -8.72 6.97 -7.21
CA GLY A 94 -7.75 5.87 -7.09
C GLY A 94 -6.32 6.34 -7.36
N TYR A 95 -6.10 7.13 -8.41
CA TYR A 95 -4.81 7.77 -8.68
C TYR A 95 -4.33 8.61 -7.48
N HIS A 96 -5.18 9.50 -6.96
CA HIS A 96 -4.79 10.33 -5.83
C HIS A 96 -4.55 9.56 -4.54
N LEU A 97 -5.30 8.47 -4.29
CA LEU A 97 -5.07 7.59 -3.14
C LEU A 97 -3.72 6.90 -3.23
N VAL A 98 -3.32 6.38 -4.40
CA VAL A 98 -1.99 5.79 -4.57
C VAL A 98 -0.88 6.83 -4.34
N CYS A 99 -1.04 8.04 -4.88
CA CYS A 99 -0.11 9.15 -4.63
C CYS A 99 -0.02 9.51 -3.14
N GLU A 100 -1.14 9.54 -2.43
CA GLU A 100 -1.21 9.81 -0.99
C GLU A 100 -0.45 8.75 -0.16
N GLN A 101 -0.56 7.48 -0.58
CA GLN A 101 -0.06 6.34 0.18
C GLN A 101 1.42 6.04 -0.07
N LEU A 102 1.98 6.42 -1.22
CA LEU A 102 3.38 6.18 -1.59
C LEU A 102 4.38 6.57 -0.48
N PRO A 103 4.33 7.79 0.09
CA PRO A 103 5.21 8.16 1.19
C PRO A 103 5.09 7.21 2.40
N VAL A 104 3.89 6.72 2.68
CA VAL A 104 3.67 5.75 3.76
C VAL A 104 4.20 4.38 3.40
N TYR A 105 3.99 3.90 2.17
CA TYR A 105 4.56 2.64 1.70
C TYR A 105 6.08 2.65 1.80
N ARG A 106 6.73 3.76 1.44
CA ARG A 106 8.18 3.92 1.60
C ARG A 106 8.63 3.77 3.04
N ARG A 107 7.92 4.40 3.98
CA ARG A 107 8.20 4.30 5.43
C ARG A 107 7.91 2.91 5.99
N LEU A 108 6.90 2.21 5.47
CA LEU A 108 6.61 0.82 5.81
C LEU A 108 7.72 -0.11 5.33
N VAL A 109 8.20 0.09 4.11
CA VAL A 109 9.34 -0.67 3.56
C VAL A 109 10.62 -0.41 4.37
N ALA A 110 10.87 0.84 4.75
CA ALA A 110 11.97 1.19 5.66
C ALA A 110 11.83 0.54 7.04
N ALA A 111 10.60 0.34 7.52
CA ALA A 111 10.31 -0.44 8.73
C ALA A 111 10.38 -1.96 8.53
N GLY A 112 10.80 -2.44 7.35
CA GLY A 112 11.00 -3.85 7.06
C GLY A 112 9.81 -4.55 6.41
N VAL A 113 8.78 -3.85 5.97
CA VAL A 113 7.66 -4.47 5.23
C VAL A 113 8.08 -4.84 3.82
N TYR A 114 7.96 -6.11 3.44
CA TYR A 114 8.35 -6.60 2.12
C TYR A 114 7.19 -6.85 1.16
N ALA A 115 5.95 -6.78 1.65
CA ALA A 115 4.75 -6.89 0.81
C ALA A 115 3.55 -6.22 1.51
N LEU A 116 2.77 -5.49 0.70
CA LEU A 116 1.60 -4.71 1.10
C LEU A 116 0.39 -5.19 0.29
N LEU A 117 -0.56 -5.85 0.95
CA LEU A 117 -1.74 -6.39 0.28
C LEU A 117 -2.99 -5.66 0.76
N HIS A 118 -3.84 -5.28 -0.17
CA HIS A 118 -5.18 -4.80 0.08
C HIS A 118 -6.16 -5.89 -0.36
N VAL A 119 -6.97 -6.39 0.57
CA VAL A 119 -7.90 -7.50 0.35
C VAL A 119 -9.31 -7.07 0.72
N ASP A 120 -10.30 -7.89 0.31
CA ASP A 120 -11.71 -7.63 0.57
C ASP A 120 -12.26 -6.33 -0.05
N PHE A 121 -11.57 -5.77 -1.05
CA PHE A 121 -12.02 -4.57 -1.75
C PHE A 121 -13.13 -4.90 -2.76
N GLY A 122 -13.98 -3.92 -3.04
CA GLY A 122 -14.95 -4.06 -4.12
C GLY A 122 -14.29 -3.98 -5.50
N PRO A 123 -14.99 -4.43 -6.57
CA PRO A 123 -14.45 -4.38 -7.93
C PRO A 123 -14.09 -2.96 -8.39
N LEU A 124 -14.90 -1.96 -8.02
CA LEU A 124 -14.67 -0.56 -8.38
C LEU A 124 -13.39 -0.02 -7.75
N GLU A 125 -13.17 -0.32 -6.47
CA GLU A 125 -11.98 0.11 -5.75
C GLU A 125 -10.73 -0.54 -6.33
N VAL A 126 -10.75 -1.86 -6.57
CA VAL A 126 -9.60 -2.57 -7.16
C VAL A 126 -9.27 -2.02 -8.55
N ASP A 127 -10.27 -1.82 -9.40
CA ASP A 127 -10.07 -1.23 -10.73
C ASP A 127 -9.47 0.18 -10.64
N ALA A 128 -10.02 1.03 -9.77
CA ALA A 128 -9.50 2.37 -9.52
C ALA A 128 -8.05 2.39 -9.03
N TYR A 129 -7.68 1.52 -8.07
CA TYR A 129 -6.30 1.41 -7.60
C TYR A 129 -5.36 0.90 -8.68
N GLN A 130 -5.78 -0.08 -9.48
CA GLN A 130 -4.98 -0.59 -10.59
C GLN A 130 -4.78 0.47 -11.68
N HIS A 131 -5.83 1.23 -12.01
CA HIS A 131 -5.74 2.35 -12.94
C HIS A 131 -4.79 3.44 -12.41
N GLY A 132 -5.00 3.86 -11.16
CA GLY A 132 -4.17 4.86 -10.49
C GLY A 132 -2.70 4.45 -10.42
N THR A 133 -2.43 3.20 -10.06
CA THR A 133 -1.08 2.62 -10.01
C THR A 133 -0.43 2.64 -11.38
N ARG A 134 -1.14 2.24 -12.44
CA ARG A 134 -0.60 2.22 -13.81
C ARG A 134 -0.21 3.62 -14.26
N ARG A 135 -1.10 4.60 -14.10
CA ARG A 135 -0.84 6.00 -14.45
C ARG A 135 0.37 6.55 -13.68
N LEU A 136 0.42 6.32 -12.37
CA LEU A 136 1.51 6.82 -11.55
C LEU A 136 2.84 6.15 -11.89
N LEU A 137 2.85 4.85 -12.22
CA LEU A 137 4.07 4.17 -12.70
C LEU A 137 4.61 4.81 -13.97
N GLU A 138 3.76 5.21 -14.92
CA GLU A 138 4.17 5.92 -16.15
C GLU A 138 4.75 7.32 -15.85
N GLU A 139 4.22 8.01 -14.85
CA GLU A 139 4.75 9.30 -14.38
C GLU A 139 6.12 9.13 -13.70
N LEU A 140 6.24 8.16 -12.81
CA LEU A 140 7.49 7.82 -12.12
C LEU A 140 8.57 7.31 -13.08
N GLU A 141 8.20 6.53 -14.09
CA GLU A 141 9.13 6.07 -15.12
C GLU A 141 9.74 7.25 -15.89
N ARG A 142 8.90 8.22 -16.29
CA ARG A 142 9.39 9.44 -16.95
C ARG A 142 10.23 10.31 -16.02
N GLY A 143 9.80 10.47 -14.77
CA GLY A 143 10.49 11.30 -13.77
C GLY A 143 11.79 10.70 -13.22
N SER A 144 11.96 9.38 -13.31
CA SER A 144 13.16 8.67 -12.82
C SER A 144 14.32 8.63 -13.82
N ILE A 145 14.19 9.31 -14.97
CA ILE A 145 15.27 9.47 -15.95
C ILE A 145 16.18 10.63 -15.48
N PRO A 146 17.48 10.39 -15.21
CA PRO A 146 18.38 11.46 -14.78
C PRO A 146 18.59 12.49 -15.90
N GLU A 147 18.36 13.76 -15.59
CA GLU A 147 18.68 14.89 -16.46
C GLU A 147 19.85 15.70 -15.87
N VAL A 148 20.44 16.59 -16.67
CA VAL A 148 21.54 17.44 -16.22
C VAL A 148 21.05 18.36 -15.10
N GLY A 149 21.61 18.19 -13.90
CA GLY A 149 21.23 18.98 -12.72
C GLY A 149 20.06 18.42 -11.90
N SER A 150 19.61 17.18 -12.18
CA SER A 150 18.63 16.51 -11.32
C SER A 150 19.14 16.41 -9.88
N ASP A 151 18.24 16.67 -8.94
CA ASP A 151 18.48 16.44 -7.52
C ASP A 151 18.62 14.92 -7.25
N PRO A 152 19.78 14.45 -6.74
CA PRO A 152 20.00 13.02 -6.48
C PRO A 152 19.01 12.43 -5.47
N ASP A 153 18.60 13.22 -4.47
CA ASP A 153 17.66 12.78 -3.42
C ASP A 153 16.26 12.62 -3.98
N GLY A 154 15.79 13.58 -4.78
CA GLY A 154 14.53 13.45 -5.52
C GLY A 154 14.53 12.26 -6.47
N LEU A 155 15.64 12.01 -7.18
CA LEU A 155 15.75 10.90 -8.11
C LEU A 155 15.68 9.52 -7.41
N SER A 156 16.38 9.35 -6.28
CA SER A 156 16.35 8.09 -5.52
C SER A 156 14.96 7.80 -4.96
N ILE A 157 14.25 8.84 -4.53
CA ILE A 157 12.85 8.75 -4.11
C ILE A 157 11.96 8.23 -5.24
N LEU A 158 12.03 8.82 -6.43
CA LEU A 158 11.20 8.42 -7.58
C LEU A 158 11.49 6.97 -8.01
N GLN A 159 12.76 6.57 -7.98
CA GLN A 159 13.17 5.20 -8.27
C GLN A 159 12.64 4.21 -7.24
N ALA A 160 12.68 4.57 -5.96
CA ALA A 160 12.15 3.73 -4.89
C ALA A 160 10.62 3.58 -4.99
N ASP A 161 9.89 4.68 -5.18
CA ASP A 161 8.44 4.66 -5.33
C ASP A 161 8.01 3.79 -6.52
N ARG A 162 8.70 3.95 -7.67
CA ARG A 162 8.46 3.13 -8.86
C ARG A 162 8.65 1.65 -8.54
N TRP A 163 9.75 1.32 -7.88
CA TRP A 163 10.07 -0.06 -7.54
C TRP A 163 9.05 -0.65 -6.55
N ILE A 164 8.64 0.12 -5.53
CA ILE A 164 7.65 -0.29 -4.53
C ILE A 164 6.31 -0.60 -5.18
N LEU A 165 5.79 0.30 -6.02
CA LEU A 165 4.50 0.09 -6.69
C LEU A 165 4.52 -1.10 -7.64
N HIS A 166 5.62 -1.29 -8.37
CA HIS A 166 5.74 -2.39 -9.31
C HIS A 166 5.81 -3.75 -8.59
N ASN A 167 6.39 -3.81 -7.39
CA ASN A 167 6.77 -5.08 -6.80
C ASN A 167 6.02 -5.43 -5.50
N LEU A 168 5.59 -4.46 -4.69
CA LEU A 168 5.15 -4.74 -3.31
C LEU A 168 3.68 -4.47 -3.04
N CYS A 169 3.03 -3.63 -3.83
CA CYS A 169 1.66 -3.22 -3.61
C CYS A 169 0.70 -4.07 -4.43
N PHE A 170 -0.22 -4.77 -3.76
CA PHE A 170 -1.18 -5.66 -4.41
C PHE A 170 -2.61 -5.34 -3.95
N PHE A 171 -3.57 -5.41 -4.87
CA PHE A 171 -4.98 -5.12 -4.61
C PHE A 171 -5.85 -6.29 -5.07
N PHE A 172 -6.73 -6.78 -4.20
CA PHE A 172 -7.54 -7.96 -4.42
C PHE A 172 -9.00 -7.71 -4.05
N THR A 173 -9.88 -8.22 -4.92
CA THR A 173 -11.32 -8.37 -4.60
C THR A 173 -11.58 -9.59 -3.72
N LEU A 174 -10.58 -10.46 -3.57
CA LEU A 174 -10.70 -11.72 -2.85
C LEU A 174 -10.72 -11.52 -1.33
N PRO A 175 -11.43 -12.39 -0.60
CA PRO A 175 -11.37 -12.40 0.85
C PRO A 175 -9.98 -12.68 1.40
N LEU A 176 -9.66 -12.11 2.57
CA LEU A 176 -8.41 -12.37 3.30
C LEU A 176 -8.08 -13.87 3.38
N GLN A 177 -9.05 -14.70 3.73
CA GLN A 177 -8.85 -16.14 3.86
C GLN A 177 -8.38 -16.76 2.54
N ASP A 178 -8.99 -16.40 1.43
CA ASP A 178 -8.64 -16.95 0.13
C ASP A 178 -7.24 -16.49 -0.30
N VAL A 179 -6.91 -15.22 -0.10
CA VAL A 179 -5.58 -14.67 -0.40
C VAL A 179 -4.50 -15.37 0.42
N THR A 180 -4.72 -15.57 1.72
CA THR A 180 -3.75 -16.28 2.59
C THR A 180 -3.58 -17.75 2.20
N GLN A 181 -4.67 -18.47 1.92
CA GLN A 181 -4.64 -19.92 1.65
C GLN A 181 -4.20 -20.29 0.23
N THR A 182 -4.35 -19.37 -0.74
CA THR A 182 -4.07 -19.65 -2.16
C THR A 182 -2.86 -18.88 -2.67
N ILE A 183 -2.89 -17.55 -2.64
CA ILE A 183 -1.88 -16.67 -3.23
C ILE A 183 -0.63 -16.65 -2.38
N LEU A 184 -0.76 -16.22 -1.13
CA LEU A 184 0.38 -16.01 -0.23
C LEU A 184 1.12 -17.31 0.07
N ARG A 185 0.39 -18.41 0.27
CA ARG A 185 0.97 -19.74 0.47
C ARG A 185 2.03 -20.12 -0.58
N ARG A 186 1.85 -19.67 -1.84
CA ARG A 186 2.76 -19.97 -2.96
C ARG A 186 3.74 -18.84 -3.26
N GLN A 187 3.29 -17.59 -3.15
CA GLN A 187 4.06 -16.44 -3.62
C GLN A 187 4.95 -15.82 -2.56
N LEU A 188 4.69 -16.04 -1.26
CA LEU A 188 5.48 -15.45 -0.18
C LEU A 188 6.99 -15.67 -0.32
N PRO A 189 7.50 -16.88 -0.62
CA PRO A 189 8.94 -17.07 -0.79
C PRO A 189 9.54 -16.21 -1.92
N LEU A 190 8.77 -15.94 -2.98
CA LEU A 190 9.19 -15.06 -4.08
C LEU A 190 9.14 -13.58 -3.68
N LEU A 191 8.19 -13.19 -2.83
CA LEU A 191 8.14 -11.83 -2.29
C LEU A 191 9.31 -11.59 -1.34
N GLU A 192 9.65 -12.57 -0.50
CA GLU A 192 10.76 -12.53 0.45
C GLU A 192 12.13 -12.46 -0.22
N SER A 193 12.29 -13.05 -1.40
CA SER A 193 13.57 -12.99 -2.13
C SER A 193 13.98 -11.57 -2.51
N ARG A 194 13.05 -10.60 -2.43
CA ARG A 194 13.28 -9.18 -2.71
C ARG A 194 13.83 -8.42 -1.50
N VAL A 195 13.78 -8.97 -0.29
CA VAL A 195 14.21 -8.31 0.96
C VAL A 195 15.63 -7.73 0.88
N PRO A 196 16.65 -8.40 0.30
CA PRO A 196 17.97 -7.80 0.16
C PRO A 196 17.95 -6.51 -0.65
N HIS A 197 17.23 -6.50 -1.78
CA HIS A 197 17.10 -5.31 -2.62
C HIS A 197 16.32 -4.20 -1.92
N LEU A 198 15.31 -4.54 -1.10
CA LEU A 198 14.60 -3.55 -0.28
C LEU A 198 15.53 -2.80 0.67
N ARG A 199 16.45 -3.54 1.31
CA ARG A 199 17.42 -2.95 2.24
C ARG A 199 18.39 -2.02 1.54
N GLU A 200 18.84 -2.38 0.34
CA GLU A 200 19.67 -1.52 -0.51
C GLU A 200 18.91 -0.25 -0.94
N LEU A 201 17.67 -0.42 -1.39
CA LEU A 201 16.79 0.66 -1.80
C LEU A 201 16.57 1.66 -0.66
N THR A 202 16.22 1.17 0.54
CA THR A 202 15.96 2.05 1.69
C THR A 202 17.21 2.71 2.23
N ALA A 203 18.37 2.05 2.17
CA ALA A 203 19.65 2.64 2.56
C ALA A 203 20.08 3.80 1.65
N SER A 204 19.57 3.84 0.41
CA SER A 204 19.86 4.92 -0.56
C SER A 204 18.94 6.14 -0.45
N LEU A 205 17.89 6.06 0.39
CA LEU A 205 16.91 7.13 0.54
C LEU A 205 17.37 8.19 1.55
N PRO A 206 17.02 9.47 1.34
CA PRO A 206 17.26 10.51 2.32
C PRO A 206 16.40 10.27 3.57
N ALA A 207 16.92 10.60 4.76
CA ALA A 207 16.23 10.35 6.04
C ALA A 207 14.80 10.92 6.07
N ALA A 208 14.62 12.14 5.57
CA ALA A 208 13.30 12.79 5.49
C ALA A 208 12.24 12.02 4.68
N ALA A 209 12.67 11.11 3.78
CA ALA A 209 11.78 10.26 2.99
C ALA A 209 11.30 9.01 3.73
N ILE A 210 11.96 8.62 4.82
CA ILE A 210 11.70 7.35 5.53
C ILE A 210 11.45 7.50 7.04
N ASP A 211 11.73 8.68 7.61
CA ASP A 211 11.41 9.05 9.00
C ASP A 211 9.90 9.20 9.25
#